data_AF-A0A2V4DGR9-F1
#
_entry.id   AF-A0A2V4DGR9-F1
#
_cell.length_a   1.000
_cell.length_b   1.000
_cell.length_c   1.000
_cell.angle_alpha   90.00
_cell.angle_beta   90.00
_cell.angle_gamma   90.00
#
_symmetry.space_group_name_H-M   'P 1'
#
loop_
_entity.id
_entity.type
_entity.pdbx_description
1 polymer ?
#
loop_
_entity_poly.entity_id
_entity_poly.type
_entity_poly.pdbx_seq_one_letter_code
_entity_poly.pdbx_strand_id
1 'polypeptide(L)'
;MAYLSADSKVWAMAEKGVDSDISKAHTLPSRFYHHRETHDRVLKAFSGSWLFAAHQHEMVENNILPLPQMTDLGEAMVLTKSGADEGIRCLSNVCTHRGMLVALNPCNAKVLQCPYHGRTFSLDGGFRNMPEFAGVADFPSPSDDLKEYDVVGWKGLLFTRFRNSSPESASDFTPIRDELEHRLGWLEIDKLRYDSSRDRDYMIAANWALYVDNYLEGFHIPHVHPDLNESLDYDSYRTETFPGGVVQVGIARPGEACFNLPESSPDHGQRIGAYYYWLFPNTMLNFYPWGLSVNIVIPSDVEVTRILYRGYVGSLENLGEGAGGDLDKVEVE
;
A
#
# COMPACT_ATOMS: atom_id res chain seq x y z
N MET A 1 10.91 16.20 -5.05
CA MET A 1 11.06 17.16 -3.93
C MET A 1 9.78 17.93 -3.55
N ALA A 2 8.60 17.68 -4.13
CA ALA A 2 7.36 18.39 -3.77
C ALA A 2 6.50 17.71 -2.68
N TYR A 3 6.94 16.56 -2.13
CA TYR A 3 6.12 15.70 -1.25
C TYR A 3 6.33 15.91 0.26
N LEU A 4 7.19 16.85 0.68
CA LEU A 4 7.78 16.85 2.04
C LEU A 4 7.49 18.12 2.87
N SER A 5 6.31 18.74 2.73
CA SER A 5 6.04 20.04 3.36
C SER A 5 5.62 19.99 4.84
N ALA A 6 5.39 18.81 5.44
CA ALA A 6 4.71 18.74 6.74
C ALA A 6 5.63 18.87 7.98
N ASP A 7 6.94 18.60 7.90
CA ASP A 7 7.84 18.77 9.06
C ASP A 7 9.32 18.94 8.65
N SER A 8 9.73 20.19 8.38
CA SER A 8 11.06 20.53 7.82
C SER A 8 12.24 20.02 8.64
N LYS A 9 12.07 19.71 9.93
CA LYS A 9 13.15 19.22 10.80
C LYS A 9 13.46 17.73 10.62
N VAL A 10 12.47 16.88 10.33
CA VAL A 10 12.72 15.45 10.06
C VAL A 10 13.45 15.31 8.73
N TRP A 11 12.97 16.02 7.72
CA TRP A 11 13.55 15.99 6.39
C TRP A 11 14.92 16.68 6.36
N ALA A 12 15.14 17.76 7.10
CA ALA A 12 16.48 18.36 7.25
C ALA A 12 17.52 17.44 7.90
N MET A 13 17.09 16.41 8.67
CA MET A 13 18.01 15.39 9.19
C MET A 13 18.37 14.34 8.13
N ALA A 14 17.42 13.97 7.26
CA ALA A 14 17.65 13.09 6.11
C ALA A 14 18.47 13.78 5.01
N GLU A 15 18.20 15.06 4.74
CA GLU A 15 18.87 15.89 3.72
C GLU A 15 20.38 16.04 3.93
N LYS A 16 20.90 15.84 5.14
CA LYS A 16 22.35 15.90 5.39
C LYS A 16 23.12 14.68 4.89
N GLY A 17 22.46 13.55 4.65
CA GLY A 17 23.08 12.31 4.15
C GLY A 17 22.78 12.02 2.67
N VAL A 18 21.77 12.68 2.10
CA VAL A 18 21.34 12.48 0.70
C VAL A 18 22.04 13.50 -0.19
N ASP A 19 22.96 13.02 -1.03
CA ASP A 19 23.64 13.83 -2.06
C ASP A 19 23.32 13.25 -3.45
N SER A 20 23.16 14.14 -4.43
CA SER A 20 23.02 13.76 -5.85
C SER A 20 24.26 13.06 -6.41
N ASP A 21 25.42 13.33 -5.82
CA ASP A 21 26.67 12.63 -6.09
C ASP A 21 26.77 11.43 -5.14
N ILE A 22 26.52 10.23 -5.67
CA ILE A 22 26.54 8.98 -4.89
C ILE A 22 27.86 8.75 -4.15
N SER A 23 28.99 9.31 -4.63
CA SER A 23 30.28 9.21 -3.94
C SER A 23 30.34 9.98 -2.62
N LYS A 24 29.36 10.84 -2.37
CA LYS A 24 29.20 11.66 -1.15
C LYS A 24 27.95 11.29 -0.35
N ALA A 25 27.13 10.38 -0.86
CA ALA A 25 25.92 9.94 -0.19
C ALA A 25 26.25 8.98 0.97
N HIS A 26 25.45 9.04 2.03
CA HIS A 26 25.57 8.19 3.21
C HIS A 26 24.19 7.71 3.66
N THR A 27 24.16 6.56 4.32
CA THR A 27 22.95 6.09 4.99
C THR A 27 22.53 7.07 6.10
N LEU A 28 21.27 6.95 6.53
CA LEU A 28 20.74 7.81 7.59
C LEU A 28 21.51 7.59 8.89
N PRO A 29 21.68 8.63 9.73
CA PRO A 29 22.37 8.48 11.00
C PRO A 29 21.60 7.53 11.92
N SER A 30 22.29 6.68 12.69
CA SER A 30 21.70 5.65 13.57
C SER A 30 20.48 6.10 14.39
N ARG A 31 20.49 7.34 14.89
CA ARG A 31 19.34 7.93 15.62
C ARG A 31 18.00 7.89 14.85
N PHE A 32 18.03 7.85 13.52
CA PHE A 32 16.82 7.72 12.71
C PHE A 32 16.08 6.41 12.99
N TYR A 33 16.86 5.33 13.19
CA TYR A 33 16.34 3.98 13.36
C TYR A 33 15.97 3.64 14.81
N HIS A 34 16.45 4.40 15.81
CA HIS A 34 16.25 4.08 17.25
C HIS A 34 15.56 5.18 18.09
N HIS A 35 15.41 6.42 17.60
CA HIS A 35 14.72 7.46 18.39
C HIS A 35 13.21 7.45 18.15
N ARG A 36 12.45 7.24 19.24
CA ARG A 36 10.99 7.36 19.25
C ARG A 36 10.47 8.70 18.73
N GLU A 37 11.09 9.81 19.11
CA GLU A 37 10.68 11.14 18.61
C GLU A 37 10.80 11.25 17.08
N THR A 38 11.83 10.65 16.48
CA THR A 38 11.98 10.62 15.01
C THR A 38 10.90 9.75 14.38
N HIS A 39 10.70 8.54 14.93
CA HIS A 39 9.68 7.60 14.48
C HIS A 39 8.28 8.22 14.48
N ASP A 40 7.86 8.83 15.58
CA ASP A 40 6.52 9.41 15.72
C ASP A 40 6.30 10.57 14.74
N ARG A 41 7.34 11.37 14.46
CA ARG A 41 7.25 12.42 13.44
C ARG A 41 7.18 11.87 12.02
N VAL A 42 7.92 10.80 11.71
CA VAL A 42 7.86 10.12 10.42
C VAL A 42 6.46 9.55 10.18
N LEU A 43 5.90 8.85 11.17
CA LEU A 43 4.52 8.33 11.08
C LEU A 43 3.50 9.45 10.89
N LYS A 44 3.68 10.58 11.58
CA LYS A 44 2.85 11.76 11.34
C LYS A 44 2.97 12.28 9.90
N ALA A 45 4.14 12.18 9.28
CA ALA A 45 4.31 12.57 7.88
C ALA A 45 3.58 11.62 6.90
N PHE A 46 3.34 10.35 7.29
CA PHE A 46 2.60 9.40 6.45
C PHE A 46 1.12 9.79 6.30
N SER A 47 0.55 10.56 7.23
CA SER A 47 -0.89 10.86 7.23
C SER A 47 -1.37 11.57 5.97
N GLY A 48 -0.50 12.31 5.28
CA GLY A 48 -0.83 13.00 4.03
C GLY A 48 -0.62 12.18 2.76
N SER A 49 -0.01 10.99 2.88
CA SER A 49 0.40 10.14 1.77
C SER A 49 -0.66 9.13 1.36
N TRP A 50 -0.63 8.70 0.11
CA TRP A 50 -1.47 7.62 -0.39
C TRP A 50 -0.97 6.27 0.09
N LEU A 51 -1.85 5.52 0.74
CA LEU A 51 -1.61 4.21 1.33
C LEU A 51 -2.46 3.18 0.60
N PHE A 52 -1.89 2.02 0.28
CA PHE A 52 -2.63 0.95 -0.37
C PHE A 52 -3.79 0.46 0.51
N ALA A 53 -5.00 0.51 -0.03
CA ALA A 53 -6.21 0.09 0.66
C ALA A 53 -6.55 -1.37 0.33
N ALA A 54 -6.76 -1.67 -0.95
CA ALA A 54 -7.13 -3.00 -1.44
C ALA A 54 -7.04 -3.04 -2.97
N HIS A 55 -7.17 -4.22 -3.56
CA HIS A 55 -7.59 -4.35 -4.95
C HIS A 55 -9.11 -4.45 -5.05
N GLN A 56 -9.71 -3.87 -6.10
CA GLN A 56 -11.16 -3.87 -6.31
C GLN A 56 -11.78 -5.28 -6.32
N HIS A 57 -11.00 -6.32 -6.68
CA HIS A 57 -11.46 -7.70 -6.68
C HIS A 57 -11.89 -8.18 -5.28
N GLU A 58 -11.25 -7.70 -4.21
CA GLU A 58 -11.61 -8.03 -2.82
C GLU A 58 -13.02 -7.53 -2.46
N MET A 59 -13.46 -6.49 -3.18
CA MET A 59 -14.78 -5.89 -3.09
C MET A 59 -15.77 -6.47 -4.10
N VAL A 60 -15.47 -7.54 -4.85
CA VAL A 60 -16.47 -8.14 -5.78
C VAL A 60 -17.54 -8.85 -4.96
N GLU A 61 -17.11 -9.78 -4.11
CA GLU A 61 -17.98 -10.59 -3.25
C GLU A 61 -18.34 -9.91 -1.93
N ASN A 62 -17.77 -8.74 -1.62
CA ASN A 62 -18.05 -8.00 -0.39
C ASN A 62 -18.37 -6.55 -0.72
N ASN A 63 -19.42 -5.99 -0.11
CA ASN A 63 -19.72 -4.58 -0.23
C ASN A 63 -19.26 -3.73 0.97
N ILE A 64 -18.72 -4.39 1.99
CA ILE A 64 -18.06 -3.82 3.17
C ILE A 64 -16.75 -4.58 3.36
N LEU A 65 -15.61 -3.86 3.38
CA LEU A 65 -14.28 -4.43 3.59
C LEU A 65 -13.51 -3.59 4.62
N PRO A 66 -13.36 -4.05 5.87
CA PRO A 66 -12.52 -3.36 6.84
C PRO A 66 -11.05 -3.38 6.39
N LEU A 67 -10.28 -2.36 6.77
CA LEU A 67 -8.85 -2.22 6.46
C LEU A 67 -8.01 -2.31 7.75
N PRO A 68 -7.69 -3.51 8.26
CA PRO A 68 -6.93 -3.67 9.50
C PRO A 68 -5.57 -2.95 9.47
N GLN A 69 -4.89 -2.94 8.33
CA GLN A 69 -3.60 -2.26 8.15
C GLN A 69 -3.69 -0.75 8.40
N MET A 70 -4.84 -0.12 8.13
CA MET A 70 -5.04 1.30 8.43
C MET A 70 -5.24 1.52 9.93
N THR A 71 -5.89 0.57 10.60
CA THR A 71 -6.08 0.58 12.06
C THR A 71 -4.72 0.52 12.77
N ASP A 72 -3.82 -0.33 12.30
CA ASP A 72 -2.47 -0.46 12.86
C ASP A 72 -1.62 0.80 12.64
N LEU A 73 -1.89 1.55 11.57
CA LEU A 73 -1.29 2.85 11.29
C LEU A 73 -1.97 4.01 12.04
N GLY A 74 -3.05 3.73 12.79
CA GLY A 74 -3.68 4.66 13.74
C GLY A 74 -5.10 5.12 13.40
N GLU A 75 -5.67 4.74 12.25
CA GLU A 75 -7.01 5.15 11.83
C GLU A 75 -7.81 3.95 11.29
N ALA A 76 -8.84 3.52 12.01
CA ALA A 76 -9.65 2.39 11.57
C ALA A 76 -10.58 2.81 10.42
N MET A 77 -10.41 2.16 9.26
CA MET A 77 -11.12 2.48 8.02
C MET A 77 -11.83 1.25 7.44
N VAL A 78 -12.86 1.51 6.64
CA VAL A 78 -13.65 0.50 5.95
C VAL A 78 -14.00 0.98 4.54
N LEU A 79 -13.75 0.13 3.54
CA LEU A 79 -14.24 0.38 2.19
C LEU A 79 -15.69 -0.09 2.07
N THR A 80 -16.50 0.70 1.36
CA THR A 80 -17.90 0.37 1.09
C THR A 80 -18.25 0.59 -0.38
N LYS A 81 -19.21 -0.19 -0.88
CA LYS A 81 -19.88 0.06 -2.17
C LYS A 81 -21.40 -0.10 -2.02
N SER A 82 -22.15 0.90 -2.46
CA SER A 82 -23.62 0.91 -2.35
C SER A 82 -24.33 0.19 -3.52
N GLY A 83 -23.61 -0.05 -4.61
CA GLY A 83 -24.08 -0.70 -5.84
C GLY A 83 -22.94 -0.82 -6.84
N ALA A 84 -23.18 -1.45 -8.00
CA ALA A 84 -22.14 -1.60 -9.03
C ALA A 84 -21.67 -0.25 -9.61
N ASP A 85 -22.56 0.74 -9.66
CA ASP A 85 -22.32 2.02 -10.35
C ASP A 85 -21.98 3.20 -9.42
N GLU A 86 -22.04 3.03 -8.09
CA GLU A 86 -21.92 4.14 -7.13
C GLU A 86 -20.48 4.41 -6.63
N GLY A 87 -19.49 3.76 -7.23
CA GLY A 87 -18.09 3.87 -6.84
C GLY A 87 -17.78 3.27 -5.47
N ILE A 88 -16.49 3.20 -5.12
CA ILE A 88 -16.02 2.73 -3.81
C ILE A 88 -15.74 3.94 -2.93
N ARG A 89 -16.19 3.88 -1.68
CA ARG A 89 -15.94 4.89 -0.65
C ARG A 89 -15.04 4.31 0.44
N CYS A 90 -14.32 5.19 1.12
CA CYS A 90 -13.58 4.85 2.34
C CYS A 90 -14.18 5.65 3.50
N LEU A 91 -14.67 4.94 4.51
CA LEU A 91 -15.32 5.52 5.67
C LEU A 91 -14.54 5.19 6.94
N SER A 92 -14.78 5.95 8.01
CA SER A 92 -14.33 5.58 9.34
C SER A 92 -15.03 4.30 9.76
N ASN A 93 -14.25 3.32 10.18
CA ASN A 93 -14.77 2.09 10.76
C ASN A 93 -15.12 2.28 12.26
N VAL A 94 -15.16 3.52 12.77
CA VAL A 94 -15.37 3.82 14.19
C VAL A 94 -16.75 4.43 14.40
N CYS A 95 -17.59 3.76 15.19
CA CYS A 95 -18.92 4.26 15.52
C CYS A 95 -18.85 5.59 16.28
N THR A 96 -19.56 6.60 15.78
CA THR A 96 -19.66 7.96 16.35
C THR A 96 -20.34 8.03 17.72
N HIS A 97 -20.91 6.94 18.24
CA HIS A 97 -21.47 6.89 19.59
C HIS A 97 -20.38 6.73 20.68
N ARG A 98 -19.67 5.59 20.69
CA ARG A 98 -18.70 5.23 21.74
C ARG A 98 -17.46 4.52 21.19
N GLY A 99 -17.14 4.72 19.92
CA GLY A 99 -15.87 4.28 19.32
C GLY A 99 -15.77 2.79 18.97
N MET A 100 -16.87 2.03 19.02
CA MET A 100 -16.84 0.61 18.63
C MET A 100 -16.67 0.48 17.11
N LEU A 101 -15.88 -0.51 16.68
CA LEU A 101 -15.76 -0.83 15.25
C LEU A 101 -17.12 -1.26 14.66
N VAL A 102 -17.48 -0.72 13.49
CA VAL A 102 -18.77 -1.02 12.84
C VAL A 102 -18.72 -2.24 11.92
N ALA A 103 -17.54 -2.58 11.41
CA ALA A 103 -17.28 -3.78 10.61
C ALA A 103 -16.00 -4.47 11.11
N LEU A 104 -16.11 -5.74 11.48
CA LEU A 104 -14.98 -6.55 11.95
C LEU A 104 -14.42 -7.47 10.87
N ASN A 105 -15.26 -7.88 9.92
CA ASN A 105 -14.91 -8.79 8.84
C ASN A 105 -15.50 -8.30 7.52
N PRO A 106 -14.92 -8.68 6.37
CA PRO A 106 -15.55 -8.47 5.08
C PRO A 106 -16.95 -9.11 5.05
N CYS A 107 -17.94 -8.40 4.50
CA CYS A 107 -19.29 -8.92 4.38
C CYS A 107 -20.12 -8.21 3.30
N ASN A 108 -21.33 -8.74 3.08
CA ASN A 108 -22.39 -8.06 2.35
C ASN A 108 -23.51 -7.64 3.30
N ALA A 109 -23.77 -6.34 3.40
CA ALA A 109 -24.91 -5.81 4.14
C ALA A 109 -25.47 -4.55 3.48
N LYS A 110 -26.71 -4.17 3.82
CA LYS A 110 -27.35 -2.95 3.32
C LYS A 110 -26.97 -1.70 4.14
N VAL A 111 -26.46 -1.90 5.35
CA VAL A 111 -26.10 -0.86 6.31
C VAL A 111 -24.89 -1.32 7.11
N LEU A 112 -24.10 -0.37 7.60
CA LEU A 112 -23.12 -0.61 8.66
C LEU A 112 -23.84 -0.56 10.00
N GLN A 113 -23.85 -1.66 10.75
CA GLN A 113 -24.50 -1.73 12.05
C GLN A 113 -23.47 -1.92 13.16
N CYS A 114 -23.39 -0.94 14.06
CA CYS A 114 -22.53 -1.03 15.22
C CYS A 114 -22.98 -2.18 16.15
N PRO A 115 -22.11 -3.15 16.47
CA PRO A 115 -22.47 -4.31 17.28
C PRO A 115 -22.71 -3.96 18.75
N TYR A 116 -22.35 -2.75 19.19
CA TYR A 116 -22.46 -2.37 20.60
C TYR A 116 -23.90 -2.01 21.01
N HIS A 117 -24.51 -1.05 20.31
CA HIS A 117 -25.84 -0.53 20.65
C HIS A 117 -26.78 -0.46 19.44
N GLY A 118 -26.41 -1.06 18.30
CA GLY A 118 -27.26 -1.11 17.12
C GLY A 118 -27.40 0.21 16.36
N ARG A 119 -26.52 1.21 16.58
CA ARG A 119 -26.45 2.40 15.72
C ARG A 119 -26.18 1.95 14.28
N THR A 120 -26.95 2.44 13.32
CA THR A 120 -26.78 2.10 11.91
C THR A 120 -26.42 3.30 11.05
N PHE A 121 -25.65 3.03 10.00
CA PHE A 121 -25.23 3.98 8.98
C PHE A 121 -25.47 3.39 7.60
N SER A 122 -25.75 4.21 6.60
CA SER A 122 -25.70 3.76 5.20
C SER A 122 -24.27 3.51 4.75
N LEU A 123 -24.12 2.85 3.61
CA LEU A 123 -22.83 2.56 2.99
C LEU A 123 -22.14 3.80 2.42
N ASP A 124 -22.80 4.96 2.41
CA ASP A 124 -22.20 6.28 2.17
C ASP A 124 -21.74 6.99 3.46
N GLY A 125 -21.90 6.35 4.63
CA GLY A 125 -21.51 6.87 5.94
C GLY A 125 -22.58 7.65 6.68
N GLY A 126 -23.69 8.01 6.02
CA GLY A 126 -24.77 8.78 6.65
C GLY A 126 -25.44 8.02 7.80
N PHE A 127 -25.66 8.68 8.93
CA PHE A 127 -26.42 8.17 10.06
C PHE A 127 -27.83 7.77 9.62
N ARG A 128 -28.30 6.61 10.10
CA ARG A 128 -29.65 6.10 9.79
C ARG A 128 -30.52 5.95 11.02
N ASN A 129 -30.01 5.32 12.06
CA ASN A 129 -30.82 5.04 13.25
C ASN A 129 -29.94 4.87 14.50
N MET A 130 -30.49 5.27 15.64
CA MET A 130 -29.97 4.95 16.96
C MET A 130 -31.15 4.48 17.83
N PRO A 131 -31.13 3.23 18.33
CA PRO A 131 -32.15 2.76 19.27
C PRO A 131 -32.27 3.66 20.50
N GLU A 132 -33.48 3.84 21.02
CA GLU A 132 -33.79 4.62 22.23
C GLU A 132 -33.45 6.12 22.17
N PHE A 133 -33.25 6.70 20.98
CA PHE A 133 -32.93 8.13 20.79
C PHE A 133 -34.11 8.97 20.28
N ALA A 134 -35.35 8.44 20.31
CA ALA A 134 -36.53 9.18 19.91
C ALA A 134 -36.77 10.39 20.83
N GLY A 135 -36.95 11.58 20.24
CA GLY A 135 -37.24 12.82 20.98
C GLY A 135 -36.02 13.51 21.60
N VAL A 136 -34.80 13.03 21.35
CA VAL A 136 -33.58 13.75 21.71
C VAL A 136 -33.48 15.03 20.87
N ALA A 137 -33.33 16.18 21.53
CA ALA A 137 -33.16 17.46 20.85
C ALA A 137 -31.81 17.50 20.09
N ASP A 138 -31.80 18.18 18.95
CA ASP A 138 -30.60 18.38 18.12
C ASP A 138 -29.91 17.07 17.66
N PHE A 139 -30.69 15.99 17.53
CA PHE A 139 -30.22 14.67 17.12
C PHE A 139 -31.08 14.06 15.99
N PRO A 140 -30.48 13.44 14.96
CA PRO A 140 -29.04 13.39 14.67
C PRO A 140 -28.51 14.73 14.14
N SER A 141 -27.19 14.87 14.15
CA SER A 141 -26.45 16.00 13.57
C SER A 141 -25.45 15.49 12.51
N PRO A 142 -24.83 16.37 11.70
CA PRO A 142 -23.73 15.96 10.80
C PRO A 142 -22.53 15.31 11.52
N SER A 143 -22.37 15.51 12.84
CA SER A 143 -21.33 14.83 13.62
C SER A 143 -21.66 13.37 13.97
N ASP A 144 -22.91 12.94 13.73
CA ASP A 144 -23.32 11.56 13.90
C ASP A 144 -23.00 10.69 12.68
N ASP A 145 -22.73 11.27 11.52
CA ASP A 145 -22.31 10.54 10.31
C ASP A 145 -20.89 9.97 10.47
N LEU A 146 -20.59 8.86 9.79
CA LEU A 146 -19.23 8.37 9.66
C LEU A 146 -18.42 9.35 8.81
N LYS A 147 -17.17 9.61 9.23
CA LYS A 147 -16.24 10.42 8.45
C LYS A 147 -15.88 9.68 7.17
N GLU A 148 -15.84 10.39 6.04
CA GLU A 148 -15.34 9.90 4.77
C GLU A 148 -13.86 10.30 4.56
N TYR A 149 -13.10 9.42 3.91
CA TYR A 149 -11.71 9.61 3.52
C TYR A 149 -11.59 9.52 2.00
N ASP A 150 -10.57 10.20 1.46
CA ASP A 150 -10.34 10.19 0.01
C ASP A 150 -9.98 8.79 -0.48
N VAL A 151 -10.48 8.45 -1.67
CA VAL A 151 -10.11 7.23 -2.41
C VAL A 151 -9.68 7.62 -3.81
N VAL A 152 -8.54 7.09 -4.23
CA VAL A 152 -8.07 7.14 -5.61
C VAL A 152 -7.75 5.73 -6.07
N GLY A 153 -7.68 5.52 -7.38
CA GLY A 153 -7.29 4.22 -7.89
C GLY A 153 -6.69 4.27 -9.28
N TRP A 154 -6.01 3.18 -9.62
CA TRP A 154 -5.44 2.92 -10.93
C TRP A 154 -5.58 1.44 -11.24
N LYS A 155 -6.29 1.11 -12.33
CA LYS A 155 -6.59 -0.27 -12.78
C LYS A 155 -6.96 -1.23 -11.64
N GLY A 156 -7.89 -0.81 -10.78
CA GLY A 156 -8.39 -1.63 -9.68
C GLY A 156 -7.55 -1.61 -8.40
N LEU A 157 -6.31 -1.11 -8.41
CA LEU A 157 -5.57 -0.82 -7.17
C LEU A 157 -6.17 0.44 -6.52
N LEU A 158 -6.61 0.32 -5.27
CA LEU A 158 -7.26 1.38 -4.51
C LEU A 158 -6.30 1.90 -3.44
N PHE A 159 -6.25 3.22 -3.32
CA PHE A 159 -5.44 3.91 -2.33
C PHE A 159 -6.33 4.88 -1.54
N THR A 160 -6.05 4.99 -0.25
CA THR A 160 -6.69 5.98 0.64
C THR A 160 -5.62 6.71 1.43
N ARG A 161 -6.01 7.68 2.24
CA ARG A 161 -5.07 8.44 3.07
C ARG A 161 -5.76 8.93 4.33
N PHE A 162 -4.97 9.23 5.34
CA PHE A 162 -5.52 9.84 6.54
C PHE A 162 -5.92 11.29 6.24
N ARG A 163 -6.93 11.77 6.96
CA ARG A 163 -7.39 13.14 6.76
C ARG A 163 -6.38 14.10 7.40
N ASN A 164 -5.62 14.79 6.56
CA ASN A 164 -4.69 15.80 7.02
C ASN A 164 -5.45 17.07 7.49
N SER A 165 -4.97 17.70 8.56
CA SER A 165 -5.50 19.00 9.01
C SER A 165 -5.24 20.15 8.04
N SER A 166 -4.35 19.97 7.05
CA SER A 166 -4.07 20.97 6.01
C SER A 166 -4.15 20.36 4.59
N PRO A 167 -5.11 20.79 3.75
CA PRO A 167 -5.22 20.39 2.35
C PRO A 167 -3.95 20.65 1.51
N GLU A 168 -3.14 21.64 1.90
CA GLU A 168 -1.90 22.02 1.20
C GLU A 168 -0.76 21.01 1.38
N SER A 169 -0.92 20.06 2.30
CA SER A 169 0.06 19.01 2.58
C SER A 169 -0.38 17.62 2.11
N ALA A 170 -1.48 17.55 1.36
CA ALA A 170 -1.98 16.32 0.78
C ALA A 170 -1.17 15.97 -0.48
N SER A 171 -0.62 14.76 -0.55
CA SER A 171 0.19 14.36 -1.70
C SER A 171 -0.66 14.20 -2.96
N ASP A 172 -0.16 14.65 -4.11
CA ASP A 172 -0.80 14.38 -5.41
C ASP A 172 -0.55 12.92 -5.82
N PHE A 173 -1.61 12.21 -6.22
CA PHE A 173 -1.50 10.83 -6.73
C PHE A 173 -1.07 10.78 -8.20
N THR A 174 -1.23 11.89 -8.93
CA THR A 174 -1.00 11.97 -10.38
C THR A 174 0.37 11.45 -10.80
N PRO A 175 1.50 11.83 -10.16
CA PRO A 175 2.81 11.31 -10.57
C PRO A 175 2.98 9.80 -10.41
N ILE A 176 2.39 9.22 -9.36
CA ILE A 176 2.39 7.76 -9.15
C ILE A 176 1.57 7.08 -10.25
N ARG A 177 0.35 7.58 -10.50
CA ARG A 177 -0.53 7.03 -11.55
C ARG A 177 0.12 7.13 -12.92
N ASP A 178 0.74 8.27 -13.24
CA ASP A 178 1.30 8.52 -14.57
C ASP A 178 2.53 7.64 -14.84
N GLU A 179 3.39 7.37 -13.83
CA GLU A 179 4.48 6.37 -13.96
C GLU A 179 3.92 4.96 -14.16
N LEU A 180 2.97 4.55 -13.31
CA LEU A 180 2.35 3.22 -13.40
C LEU A 180 1.66 3.03 -14.75
N GLU A 181 0.93 4.03 -15.25
CA GLU A 181 0.30 3.98 -16.58
C GLU A 181 1.35 3.93 -17.70
N HIS A 182 2.40 4.75 -17.61
CA HIS A 182 3.45 4.79 -18.62
C HIS A 182 4.13 3.43 -18.82
N ARG A 183 4.49 2.75 -17.73
CA ARG A 183 5.27 1.51 -17.80
C ARG A 183 4.41 0.24 -17.80
N LEU A 184 3.27 0.26 -17.09
CA LEU A 184 2.44 -0.92 -16.84
C LEU A 184 1.00 -0.77 -17.38
N GLY A 185 0.68 0.31 -18.12
CA GLY A 185 -0.66 0.54 -18.67
C GLY A 185 -1.20 -0.58 -19.56
N TRP A 186 -0.29 -1.39 -20.12
CA TRP A 186 -0.61 -2.56 -20.94
C TRP A 186 -1.02 -3.81 -20.13
N LEU A 187 -0.73 -3.86 -18.83
CA LEU A 187 -1.15 -4.96 -17.98
C LEU A 187 -2.64 -4.83 -17.61
N GLU A 188 -3.34 -5.96 -17.58
CA GLU A 188 -4.75 -6.06 -17.19
C GLU A 188 -4.91 -6.18 -15.67
N ILE A 189 -4.34 -5.22 -14.93
CA ILE A 189 -4.27 -5.25 -13.46
C ILE A 189 -5.67 -5.30 -12.83
N ASP A 190 -6.65 -4.64 -13.46
CA ASP A 190 -8.05 -4.61 -13.03
C ASP A 190 -8.72 -5.99 -13.05
N LYS A 191 -8.15 -6.96 -13.78
CA LYS A 191 -8.61 -8.35 -13.88
C LYS A 191 -7.90 -9.30 -12.92
N LEU A 192 -6.89 -8.84 -12.17
CA LEU A 192 -6.21 -9.67 -11.20
C LEU A 192 -7.17 -10.12 -10.09
N ARG A 193 -7.01 -11.36 -9.65
CA ARG A 193 -7.86 -11.98 -8.64
C ARG A 193 -7.10 -12.13 -7.35
N TYR A 194 -7.67 -11.59 -6.28
CA TYR A 194 -7.13 -11.77 -4.94
C TYR A 194 -7.09 -13.26 -4.56
N ASP A 195 -5.93 -13.69 -4.07
CA ASP A 195 -5.69 -15.06 -3.60
C ASP A 195 -5.09 -15.03 -2.19
N SER A 196 -5.96 -15.22 -1.20
CA SER A 196 -5.59 -15.23 0.22
C SER A 196 -4.60 -16.33 0.60
N SER A 197 -4.41 -17.38 -0.22
CA SER A 197 -3.40 -18.41 0.06
C SER A 197 -1.96 -17.88 -0.04
N ARG A 198 -1.79 -16.74 -0.70
CA ARG A 198 -0.52 -16.03 -0.90
C ARG A 198 -0.30 -14.90 0.11
N ASP A 199 -1.23 -14.71 1.04
CA ASP A 199 -1.07 -13.72 2.10
C ASP A 199 -0.02 -14.16 3.11
N ARG A 200 0.86 -13.24 3.51
CA ARG A 200 1.79 -13.42 4.61
C ARG A 200 1.69 -12.26 5.59
N ASP A 201 2.00 -12.54 6.84
CA ASP A 201 1.94 -11.57 7.94
C ASP A 201 3.11 -11.83 8.87
N TYR A 202 4.12 -10.98 8.77
CA TYR A 202 5.37 -11.13 9.52
C TYR A 202 5.56 -9.96 10.48
N MET A 203 6.02 -10.29 11.67
CA MET A 203 6.50 -9.30 12.64
C MET A 203 8.01 -9.41 12.73
N ILE A 204 8.72 -8.36 12.33
CA ILE A 204 10.18 -8.31 12.35
C ILE A 204 10.69 -7.34 13.42
N ALA A 205 11.78 -7.72 14.08
CA ALA A 205 12.45 -6.90 15.10
C ALA A 205 13.45 -5.93 14.43
N ALA A 206 12.93 -5.05 13.57
CA ALA A 206 13.70 -4.03 12.89
C ALA A 206 12.88 -2.75 12.70
N ASN A 207 13.58 -1.62 12.58
CA ASN A 207 12.97 -0.36 12.14
C ASN A 207 12.48 -0.47 10.70
N TRP A 208 11.31 0.10 10.41
CA TRP A 208 10.66 0.00 9.10
C TRP A 208 11.54 0.48 7.94
N ALA A 209 12.35 1.52 8.17
CA ALA A 209 13.19 2.09 7.14
C ALA A 209 14.34 1.16 6.77
N LEU A 210 14.82 0.31 7.68
CA LEU A 210 15.83 -0.71 7.35
C LEU A 210 15.26 -1.80 6.43
N TYR A 211 14.00 -2.18 6.63
CA TYR A 211 13.32 -3.10 5.74
C TYR A 211 13.11 -2.49 4.35
N VAL A 212 12.75 -1.20 4.30
CA VAL A 212 12.65 -0.45 3.03
C VAL A 212 14.02 -0.28 2.37
N ASP A 213 15.08 0.04 3.12
CA ASP A 213 16.45 0.17 2.63
C ASP A 213 16.90 -1.16 1.98
N ASN A 214 16.61 -2.31 2.60
CA ASN A 214 16.86 -3.64 2.05
C ASN A 214 16.11 -3.88 0.73
N TYR A 215 14.84 -3.48 0.65
CA TYR A 215 14.05 -3.64 -0.57
C TYR A 215 14.55 -2.77 -1.72
N LEU A 216 15.07 -1.57 -1.43
CA LEU A 216 15.44 -0.56 -2.43
C LEU A 216 16.80 -0.81 -3.13
N GLU A 217 17.42 -1.96 -2.87
CA GLU A 217 18.68 -2.36 -3.49
C GLU A 217 18.68 -3.86 -3.84
N GLY A 218 19.47 -4.23 -4.85
CA GLY A 218 19.66 -5.62 -5.27
C GLY A 218 21.02 -6.22 -4.86
N PHE A 219 21.85 -5.48 -4.13
CA PHE A 219 23.23 -5.85 -3.80
C PHE A 219 23.29 -7.10 -2.92
N HIS A 220 22.26 -7.35 -2.11
CA HIS A 220 22.15 -8.56 -1.30
C HIS A 220 21.72 -9.80 -2.10
N ILE A 221 21.07 -9.64 -3.27
CA ILE A 221 20.46 -10.74 -4.04
C ILE A 221 21.47 -11.87 -4.34
N PRO A 222 22.69 -11.61 -4.85
CA PRO A 222 23.65 -12.68 -5.15
C PRO A 222 24.15 -13.44 -3.92
N HIS A 223 23.96 -12.90 -2.72
CA HIS A 223 24.48 -13.43 -1.47
C HIS A 223 23.42 -14.10 -0.62
N VAL A 224 22.19 -13.57 -0.62
CA VAL A 224 21.10 -13.98 0.27
C VAL A 224 20.04 -14.78 -0.47
N HIS A 225 19.79 -14.49 -1.75
CA HIS A 225 18.72 -15.11 -2.54
C HIS A 225 19.29 -15.88 -3.75
N PRO A 226 19.85 -17.09 -3.55
CA PRO A 226 20.46 -17.87 -4.64
C PRO A 226 19.47 -18.13 -5.79
N ASP A 227 18.22 -18.49 -5.48
CA ASP A 227 17.20 -18.80 -6.48
C ASP A 227 16.79 -17.55 -7.28
N LEU A 228 16.60 -16.40 -6.61
CA LEU A 228 16.28 -15.14 -7.28
C LEU A 228 17.43 -14.69 -8.19
N ASN A 229 18.68 -14.88 -7.76
CA ASN A 229 19.87 -14.56 -8.53
C ASN A 229 20.05 -15.47 -9.78
N GLU A 230 19.54 -16.71 -9.72
CA GLU A 230 19.46 -17.60 -10.89
C GLU A 230 18.43 -17.10 -11.89
N SER A 231 17.30 -16.54 -11.44
CA SER A 231 16.27 -16.00 -12.34
C SER A 231 16.61 -14.63 -12.95
N LEU A 232 17.32 -13.77 -12.22
CA LEU A 232 17.61 -12.40 -12.64
C LEU A 232 19.05 -12.18 -13.11
N ASP A 233 19.19 -11.41 -14.19
CA ASP A 233 20.47 -10.87 -14.64
C ASP A 233 20.79 -9.58 -13.87
N TYR A 234 21.46 -9.76 -12.73
CA TYR A 234 21.82 -8.69 -11.82
C TYR A 234 22.63 -7.55 -12.48
N ASP A 235 23.54 -7.86 -13.41
CA ASP A 235 24.37 -6.85 -14.09
C ASP A 235 23.53 -5.90 -14.97
N SER A 236 22.34 -6.34 -15.37
CA SER A 236 21.39 -5.57 -16.18
C SER A 236 20.24 -4.97 -15.36
N TYR A 237 20.24 -5.17 -14.04
CA TYR A 237 19.24 -4.66 -13.10
C TYR A 237 19.35 -3.12 -12.99
N ARG A 238 18.21 -2.43 -12.95
CA ARG A 238 18.18 -0.96 -12.93
C ARG A 238 17.26 -0.45 -11.84
N THR A 239 17.64 0.68 -11.25
CA THR A 239 16.82 1.40 -10.28
C THR A 239 16.58 2.82 -10.78
N GLU A 240 15.32 3.20 -10.88
CA GLU A 240 14.88 4.50 -11.38
C GLU A 240 13.98 5.19 -10.35
N THR A 241 14.23 6.47 -10.09
CA THR A 241 13.41 7.27 -9.16
C THR A 241 12.37 8.06 -9.92
N PHE A 242 11.16 8.19 -9.37
CA PHE A 242 10.12 9.08 -9.87
C PHE A 242 9.45 9.84 -8.71
N PRO A 243 8.71 10.93 -8.96
CA PRO A 243 8.01 11.61 -7.88
C PRO A 243 6.98 10.67 -7.22
N GLY A 244 7.22 10.36 -5.94
CA GLY A 244 6.36 9.46 -5.15
C GLY A 244 6.90 8.04 -4.97
N GLY A 245 8.01 7.67 -5.62
CA GLY A 245 8.54 6.32 -5.47
C GLY A 245 9.83 6.00 -6.23
N VAL A 246 10.11 4.71 -6.28
CA VAL A 246 11.24 4.08 -6.98
C VAL A 246 10.70 2.86 -7.72
N VAL A 247 11.22 2.60 -8.91
CA VAL A 247 11.01 1.33 -9.62
C VAL A 247 12.35 0.65 -9.82
N GLN A 248 12.41 -0.63 -9.50
CA GLN A 248 13.51 -1.49 -9.90
C GLN A 248 13.04 -2.42 -11.01
N VAL A 249 13.84 -2.51 -12.07
CA VAL A 249 13.53 -3.25 -13.29
C VAL A 249 14.41 -4.50 -13.32
N GLY A 250 13.80 -5.65 -13.02
CA GLY A 250 14.48 -6.95 -13.00
C GLY A 250 14.52 -7.56 -14.40
N ILE A 251 15.73 -7.79 -14.92
CA ILE A 251 15.93 -8.46 -16.21
C ILE A 251 16.03 -9.96 -15.98
N ALA A 252 15.21 -10.75 -16.66
CA ALA A 252 15.23 -12.21 -16.60
C ALA A 252 16.41 -12.78 -17.41
N ARG A 253 17.08 -13.80 -16.85
CA ARG A 253 18.11 -14.55 -17.59
C ARG A 253 17.50 -15.30 -18.79
N PRO A 254 18.32 -15.73 -19.77
CA PRO A 254 17.82 -16.57 -20.88
C PRO A 254 17.16 -17.86 -20.37
N GLY A 255 15.95 -18.15 -20.84
CA GLY A 255 15.19 -19.34 -20.42
C GLY A 255 14.20 -19.08 -19.28
N GLU A 256 14.39 -18.03 -18.50
CA GLU A 256 13.50 -17.64 -17.40
C GLU A 256 12.22 -16.95 -17.90
N ALA A 257 11.17 -17.04 -17.08
CA ALA A 257 9.90 -16.37 -17.33
C ALA A 257 10.09 -14.85 -17.36
N CYS A 258 9.48 -14.20 -18.36
CA CYS A 258 9.48 -12.75 -18.51
C CYS A 258 8.16 -12.28 -19.11
N PHE A 259 7.86 -11.00 -18.95
CA PHE A 259 6.69 -10.38 -19.55
C PHE A 259 6.76 -10.39 -21.08
N ASN A 260 5.59 -10.54 -21.71
CA ASN A 260 5.43 -10.30 -23.15
C ASN A 260 5.07 -8.83 -23.38
N LEU A 261 6.08 -7.98 -23.53
CA LEU A 261 5.92 -6.53 -23.59
C LEU A 261 5.45 -6.05 -24.98
N PRO A 262 4.36 -5.25 -25.06
CA PRO A 262 3.92 -4.65 -26.33
C PRO A 262 4.89 -3.56 -26.80
N GLU A 263 4.83 -3.19 -28.08
CA GLU A 263 5.66 -2.12 -28.68
C GLU A 263 5.49 -0.75 -28.00
N SER A 264 4.34 -0.52 -27.34
CA SER A 264 4.07 0.70 -26.59
C SER A 264 4.81 0.78 -25.25
N SER A 265 5.35 -0.34 -24.74
CA SER A 265 6.09 -0.36 -23.48
C SER A 265 7.44 0.37 -23.66
N PRO A 266 7.86 1.22 -22.71
CA PRO A 266 9.20 1.81 -22.74
C PRO A 266 10.31 0.75 -22.66
N ASP A 267 9.99 -0.44 -22.14
CA ASP A 267 10.93 -1.55 -21.98
C ASP A 267 10.82 -2.60 -23.11
N HIS A 268 10.08 -2.30 -24.19
CA HIS A 268 9.88 -3.24 -25.30
C HIS A 268 11.22 -3.78 -25.86
N GLY A 269 11.25 -5.08 -26.15
CA GLY A 269 12.45 -5.79 -26.60
C GLY A 269 13.38 -6.26 -25.49
N GLN A 270 13.13 -5.89 -24.23
CA GLN A 270 13.86 -6.41 -23.07
C GLN A 270 13.16 -7.64 -22.46
N ARG A 271 13.94 -8.51 -21.80
CA ARG A 271 13.43 -9.68 -21.09
C ARG A 271 13.06 -9.30 -19.65
N ILE A 272 12.03 -8.51 -19.44
CA ILE A 272 11.69 -8.06 -18.08
C ILE A 272 11.05 -9.21 -17.29
N GLY A 273 11.73 -9.67 -16.23
CA GLY A 273 11.26 -10.71 -15.34
C GLY A 273 10.36 -10.17 -14.23
N ALA A 274 10.61 -8.96 -13.76
CA ALA A 274 9.83 -8.33 -12.70
C ALA A 274 9.95 -6.81 -12.71
N TYR A 275 8.93 -6.15 -12.18
CA TYR A 275 9.01 -4.74 -11.78
C TYR A 275 8.74 -4.64 -10.28
N TYR A 276 9.65 -4.00 -9.55
CA TYR A 276 9.59 -3.83 -8.10
C TYR A 276 9.41 -2.35 -7.78
N TYR A 277 8.18 -1.93 -7.54
CA TYR A 277 7.88 -0.55 -7.16
C TYR A 277 7.90 -0.40 -5.65
N TRP A 278 8.58 0.64 -5.17
CA TRP A 278 8.33 1.20 -3.84
C TRP A 278 7.58 2.53 -4.00
N LEU A 279 6.39 2.60 -3.41
CA LEU A 279 5.59 3.82 -3.31
C LEU A 279 5.71 4.34 -1.88
N PHE A 280 6.22 5.57 -1.76
CA PHE A 280 6.34 6.20 -0.45
C PHE A 280 4.94 6.37 0.17
N PRO A 281 4.74 6.03 1.45
CA PRO A 281 5.79 5.65 2.40
C PRO A 281 6.01 4.14 2.56
N ASN A 282 5.03 3.31 2.23
CA ASN A 282 4.94 1.99 2.85
C ASN A 282 4.42 0.87 1.93
N THR A 283 4.24 1.13 0.64
CA THR A 283 3.65 0.15 -0.28
C THR A 283 4.71 -0.31 -1.26
N MET A 284 4.85 -1.61 -1.44
CA MET A 284 5.63 -2.20 -2.52
C MET A 284 4.69 -2.93 -3.49
N LEU A 285 4.86 -2.72 -4.79
CA LEU A 285 4.13 -3.45 -5.83
C LEU A 285 5.13 -4.28 -6.64
N ASN A 286 5.09 -5.59 -6.44
CA ASN A 286 5.98 -6.56 -7.09
C ASN A 286 5.21 -7.24 -8.23
N PHE A 287 5.43 -6.79 -9.46
CA PHE A 287 4.80 -7.35 -10.65
C PHE A 287 5.65 -8.46 -11.24
N TYR A 288 5.02 -9.61 -11.48
CA TYR A 288 5.59 -10.79 -12.11
C TYR A 288 4.70 -11.26 -13.27
N PRO A 289 5.18 -12.13 -14.18
CA PRO A 289 4.37 -12.68 -15.27
C PRO A 289 3.09 -13.42 -14.82
N TRP A 290 3.01 -13.87 -13.58
CA TRP A 290 1.81 -14.51 -13.02
C TRP A 290 0.83 -13.53 -12.38
N GLY A 291 1.27 -12.33 -11.98
CA GLY A 291 0.43 -11.39 -11.22
C GLY A 291 1.21 -10.38 -10.40
N LEU A 292 0.67 -10.03 -9.23
CA LEU A 292 1.15 -8.98 -8.36
C LEU A 292 1.23 -9.50 -6.92
N SER A 293 2.36 -9.27 -6.25
CA SER A 293 2.46 -9.31 -4.79
C SER A 293 2.59 -7.89 -4.25
N VAL A 294 1.70 -7.51 -3.33
CA VAL A 294 1.74 -6.21 -2.66
C VAL A 294 2.29 -6.40 -1.25
N ASN A 295 3.33 -5.66 -0.90
CA ASN A 295 3.87 -5.63 0.46
C ASN A 295 3.51 -4.31 1.12
N ILE A 296 3.00 -4.36 2.35
CA ILE A 296 2.59 -3.20 3.12
C ILE A 296 3.43 -3.18 4.40
N VAL A 297 4.24 -2.14 4.54
CA VAL A 297 5.12 -1.91 5.69
C VAL A 297 4.35 -1.14 6.76
N ILE A 298 4.28 -1.68 7.98
CA ILE A 298 3.55 -1.08 9.10
C ILE A 298 4.53 -0.90 10.27
N PRO A 299 5.01 0.33 10.52
CA PRO A 299 5.92 0.61 11.64
C PRO A 299 5.14 0.54 12.96
N SER A 300 5.14 -0.64 13.57
CA SER A 300 4.36 -0.90 14.80
C SER A 300 5.03 -0.30 16.03
N ASP A 301 6.36 -0.25 16.04
CA ASP A 301 7.21 0.44 17.01
C ASP A 301 8.50 0.90 16.31
N VAL A 302 9.37 1.62 17.03
CA VAL A 302 10.69 2.06 16.57
C VAL A 302 11.55 0.90 16.07
N GLU A 303 11.49 -0.24 16.76
CA GLU A 303 12.31 -1.44 16.48
C GLU A 303 11.45 -2.64 16.08
N VAL A 304 10.17 -2.42 15.78
CA VAL A 304 9.24 -3.49 15.42
C VAL A 304 8.43 -3.07 14.21
N THR A 305 8.49 -3.86 13.15
CA THR A 305 7.75 -3.60 11.92
C THR A 305 6.93 -4.82 11.58
N ARG A 306 5.66 -4.62 11.22
CA ARG A 306 4.80 -5.64 10.65
C ARG A 306 4.81 -5.50 9.13
N ILE A 307 4.96 -6.61 8.42
CA ILE A 307 4.91 -6.66 6.96
C ILE A 307 3.73 -7.54 6.55
N LEU A 308 2.82 -6.96 5.78
CA LEU A 308 1.70 -7.69 5.19
C LEU A 308 1.95 -7.91 3.71
N TYR A 309 1.74 -9.13 3.26
CA TYR A 309 1.76 -9.50 1.86
C TYR A 309 0.34 -9.82 1.39
N ARG A 310 0.01 -9.39 0.17
CA ARG A 310 -1.26 -9.65 -0.51
C ARG A 310 -1.00 -10.10 -1.93
N GLY A 311 -1.50 -11.27 -2.30
CA GLY A 311 -1.32 -11.83 -3.64
C GLY A 311 -2.52 -11.62 -4.56
N TYR A 312 -2.25 -11.20 -5.79
CA TYR A 312 -3.24 -11.02 -6.84
C TYR A 312 -2.79 -11.72 -8.13
N VAL A 313 -3.53 -12.74 -8.55
CA VAL A 313 -3.14 -13.63 -9.65
C VAL A 313 -3.88 -13.28 -10.94
N GLY A 314 -3.14 -13.20 -12.04
CA GLY A 314 -3.66 -12.98 -13.40
C GLY A 314 -3.49 -14.18 -14.33
N SER A 315 -2.39 -14.93 -14.16
CA SER A 315 -2.10 -16.14 -14.94
C SER A 315 -1.75 -17.29 -14.00
N LEU A 316 -2.56 -18.34 -14.01
CA LEU A 316 -2.28 -19.57 -13.28
C LEU A 316 -1.15 -20.39 -13.91
N GLU A 317 -0.94 -20.24 -15.22
CA GLU A 317 0.07 -21.00 -15.97
C GLU A 317 1.50 -20.58 -15.59
N ASN A 318 1.71 -19.31 -15.26
CA ASN A 318 3.02 -18.76 -14.89
C ASN A 318 3.28 -18.81 -13.37
N LEU A 319 2.34 -19.33 -12.57
CA LEU A 319 2.51 -19.41 -11.12
C LEU A 319 3.66 -20.37 -10.80
N GLY A 320 4.56 -19.94 -9.91
CA GLY A 320 5.71 -20.76 -9.51
C GLY A 320 6.93 -20.62 -10.42
N GLU A 321 6.89 -19.73 -11.42
CA GLU A 321 7.99 -19.54 -12.38
C GLU A 321 8.75 -18.22 -12.20
N GLY A 322 10.04 -18.25 -12.55
CA GLY A 322 10.92 -17.08 -12.61
C GLY A 322 11.13 -16.37 -11.28
N ALA A 323 11.43 -15.07 -11.34
CA ALA A 323 11.76 -14.23 -10.18
C ALA A 323 10.65 -14.11 -9.12
N GLY A 324 9.43 -14.56 -9.43
CA GLY A 324 8.30 -14.61 -8.49
C GLY A 324 7.81 -16.02 -8.21
N GLY A 325 8.60 -17.05 -8.52
CA GLY A 325 8.20 -18.45 -8.41
C GLY A 325 8.10 -18.95 -6.98
N ASP A 326 9.10 -18.65 -6.14
CA ASP A 326 9.13 -19.00 -4.72
C ASP A 326 9.18 -17.74 -3.85
N LEU A 327 8.09 -16.95 -3.89
CA LEU A 327 7.99 -15.74 -3.09
C LEU A 327 8.12 -16.02 -1.59
N ASP A 328 7.54 -17.12 -1.10
CA ASP A 328 7.56 -17.43 0.33
C ASP A 328 8.98 -17.56 0.87
N LYS A 329 9.87 -18.20 0.10
CA LYS A 329 11.28 -18.32 0.47
C LYS A 329 11.99 -16.97 0.42
N VAL A 330 11.84 -16.22 -0.67
CA VAL A 330 12.49 -14.90 -0.83
C VAL A 330 12.04 -13.92 0.24
N GLU A 331 10.79 -13.98 0.68
CA GLU A 331 10.24 -13.10 1.71
C GLU A 331 10.72 -13.45 3.13
N VAL A 332 11.14 -14.70 3.37
CA VAL A 332 11.63 -15.19 4.66
C VAL A 332 13.13 -14.98 4.83
N GLU A 333 13.89 -15.08 3.72
CA GLU A 333 15.34 -14.86 3.67
C GLU A 333 15.72 -13.39 3.88
#